data_AF-A0A940C569-F1
#
_entry.id   AF-A0A940C569-F1
#
_cell.length_a   1.000
_cell.length_b   1.000
_cell.length_c   1.000
_cell.angle_alpha   90.00
_cell.angle_beta   90.00
_cell.angle_gamma   90.00
#
_symmetry.space_group_name_H-M   'P 1'
#
loop_
_entity.id
_entity.type
_entity.pdbx_description
1 polymer ?
#
loop_
_entity_poly.entity_id
_entity_poly.type
_entity_poly.pdbx_seq_one_letter_code
_entity_poly.pdbx_strand_id
1 'polypeptide(L)'
;MDLSEIRLQLDECDKELVALYERRMKLAEEVAKTKLETGKAVLDKDREKAKLASVAASVENKEFEGGAKEMFKLLMSMSRKLQYKKLLESGRHINIPFIPVGDIREGSPRVVFQGDEGAYSQLAMKKFFGDDVDSIHVPTFRAAMCAISEGSADYAVLPIENSTAGIVSEIYDLLAEYENYIVGEQVLKIEHCLMGVKGAKIEDIKTVFSHPQSLMQSARYLDDHDWKQISMPNNAFAANKVSKDGDKSQAAIASELAASVYGLDILEKGVNSAENNSTRFIIITGQKVYRENAGKISICFEVTHESGSLYNCLGHFIFNGLNITKIESRPIEGRTWEYRFFLDFDGNLSDPSVRCALTGLREEAKYLRVLGNY
;
A
#
# COMPACT_ATOMS: atom_id res chain seq x y z
N MET A 1 26.37 -6.63 -45.73
CA MET A 1 25.05 -7.27 -45.69
C MET A 1 23.98 -6.22 -45.80
N ASP A 2 22.93 -6.51 -46.55
CA ASP A 2 21.72 -5.69 -46.50
C ASP A 2 20.94 -5.95 -45.20
N LEU A 3 19.92 -5.14 -44.94
CA LEU A 3 19.14 -5.25 -43.71
C LEU A 3 18.42 -6.61 -43.55
N SER A 4 18.01 -7.23 -44.66
CA SER A 4 17.29 -8.49 -44.65
C SER A 4 18.22 -9.64 -44.30
N GLU A 5 19.44 -9.65 -44.86
CA GLU A 5 20.49 -10.60 -44.52
C GLU A 5 20.91 -10.48 -43.05
N ILE A 6 21.02 -9.24 -42.52
CA ILE A 6 21.31 -9.01 -41.09
C ILE A 6 20.23 -9.63 -40.21
N ARG A 7 18.95 -9.42 -40.54
CA ARG A 7 17.83 -9.96 -39.76
C ARG A 7 17.81 -11.49 -39.77
N LEU A 8 18.06 -12.12 -40.91
CA LEU A 8 18.15 -13.59 -40.99
C LEU A 8 19.27 -14.15 -40.13
N GLN A 9 20.43 -13.48 -40.08
CA GLN A 9 21.51 -13.91 -39.18
C GLN A 9 21.16 -13.70 -37.70
N LEU A 10 20.44 -12.63 -37.36
CA LEU A 10 19.91 -12.43 -36.00
C LEU A 10 18.93 -13.54 -35.62
N ASP A 11 18.03 -13.94 -36.51
CA ASP A 11 17.07 -15.02 -36.26
C ASP A 11 17.76 -16.36 -35.95
N GLU A 12 18.87 -16.67 -36.64
CA GLU A 12 19.66 -17.88 -36.35
C GLU A 12 20.36 -17.80 -34.98
N CYS A 13 20.95 -16.64 -34.64
CA CYS A 13 21.49 -16.40 -33.31
C CYS A 13 20.43 -16.57 -32.22
N ASP A 14 19.23 -16.04 -32.43
CA ASP A 14 18.12 -16.12 -31.46
C ASP A 14 17.67 -17.57 -31.22
N LYS A 15 17.64 -18.42 -32.26
CA LYS A 15 17.36 -19.85 -32.11
C LYS A 15 18.40 -20.55 -31.22
N GLU A 16 19.67 -20.25 -31.41
CA GLU A 16 20.74 -20.80 -30.57
C GLU A 16 20.62 -20.31 -29.12
N LEU A 17 20.31 -19.03 -28.91
CA LEU A 17 20.07 -18.46 -27.58
C LEU A 17 18.93 -19.15 -26.86
N VAL A 18 17.82 -19.43 -27.54
CA VAL A 18 16.67 -20.17 -26.98
C VAL A 18 17.09 -21.59 -26.59
N ALA A 19 17.78 -22.32 -27.46
CA ALA A 19 18.22 -23.69 -27.16
C ALA A 19 19.19 -23.74 -25.97
N LEU A 20 20.12 -22.78 -25.88
CA LEU A 20 21.05 -22.65 -24.76
C LEU A 20 20.32 -22.26 -23.46
N TYR A 21 19.33 -21.38 -23.55
CA TYR A 21 18.49 -20.99 -22.42
C TYR A 21 17.74 -22.20 -21.85
N GLU A 22 17.06 -23.00 -22.68
CA GLU A 22 16.34 -24.19 -22.24
C GLU A 22 17.26 -25.21 -21.56
N ARG A 23 18.44 -25.47 -22.17
CA ARG A 23 19.45 -26.35 -21.58
C ARG A 23 19.90 -25.83 -20.22
N ARG A 24 20.15 -24.53 -20.10
CA ARG A 24 20.52 -23.89 -18.83
C ARG A 24 19.44 -24.05 -17.77
N MET A 25 18.16 -23.89 -18.13
CA MET A 25 17.05 -24.02 -17.20
C MET A 25 16.90 -25.46 -16.69
N LYS A 26 17.09 -26.47 -17.54
CA LYS A 26 17.14 -27.89 -17.10
C LYS A 26 18.24 -28.13 -16.06
N LEU A 27 19.44 -27.57 -16.27
CA LEU A 27 20.51 -27.65 -15.28
C LEU A 27 20.15 -26.91 -13.97
N ALA A 28 19.42 -25.80 -14.05
CA ALA A 28 18.94 -25.10 -12.86
C ALA A 28 17.93 -25.93 -12.05
N GLU A 29 17.11 -26.76 -12.70
CA GLU A 29 16.24 -27.72 -12.01
C GLU A 29 17.03 -28.80 -11.29
N GLU A 30 18.09 -29.32 -11.90
CA GLU A 30 19.00 -30.28 -11.23
C GLU A 30 19.67 -29.65 -10.01
N VAL A 31 20.15 -28.40 -10.14
CA VAL A 31 20.67 -27.63 -8.99
C VAL A 31 19.61 -27.49 -7.90
N ALA A 32 18.34 -27.24 -8.26
CA ALA A 32 17.24 -27.17 -7.29
C ALA A 32 17.10 -28.48 -6.49
N LYS A 33 17.11 -29.62 -7.19
CA LYS A 33 17.02 -30.96 -6.57
C LYS A 33 18.18 -31.20 -5.60
N THR A 34 19.41 -30.93 -6.01
CA THR A 34 20.58 -31.08 -5.14
C THR A 34 20.52 -30.15 -3.93
N LYS A 35 20.07 -28.90 -4.10
CA LYS A 35 19.90 -27.96 -2.98
C LYS A 35 18.80 -28.39 -2.02
N LEU A 36 17.73 -28.99 -2.52
CA LEU A 36 16.67 -29.59 -1.70
C LEU A 36 17.23 -30.70 -0.80
N GLU A 37 17.99 -31.63 -1.38
CA GLU A 37 18.61 -32.74 -0.65
C GLU A 37 19.64 -32.26 0.37
N THR A 38 20.47 -31.28 -0.01
CA THR A 38 21.57 -30.78 0.84
C THR A 38 21.15 -29.68 1.81
N GLY A 39 19.96 -29.10 1.67
CA GLY A 39 19.48 -27.97 2.46
C GLY A 39 20.19 -26.64 2.17
N LYS A 40 20.92 -26.53 1.06
CA LYS A 40 21.62 -25.28 0.68
C LYS A 40 20.64 -24.20 0.21
N ALA A 41 20.98 -22.95 0.49
CA ALA A 41 20.20 -21.79 0.04
C ALA A 41 20.16 -21.65 -1.49
N VAL A 42 19.06 -21.11 -2.01
CA VAL A 42 18.91 -20.82 -3.45
C VAL A 42 19.81 -19.66 -3.86
N LEU A 43 19.80 -18.57 -3.11
CA LEU A 43 20.67 -17.43 -3.35
C LEU A 43 22.08 -17.70 -2.78
N ASP A 44 23.08 -17.57 -3.64
CA ASP A 44 24.50 -17.65 -3.30
C ASP A 44 25.20 -16.43 -3.91
N LYS A 45 25.34 -15.36 -3.11
CA LYS A 45 25.83 -14.06 -3.59
C LYS A 45 27.27 -14.13 -4.10
N ASP A 46 28.12 -14.93 -3.46
CA ASP A 46 29.52 -15.06 -3.85
C ASP A 46 29.66 -15.81 -5.17
N ARG A 47 28.89 -16.89 -5.36
CA ARG A 47 28.88 -17.63 -6.62
C ARG A 47 28.32 -16.80 -7.77
N GLU A 48 27.28 -16.01 -7.55
CA GLU A 48 26.72 -15.13 -8.57
C GLU A 48 27.72 -14.03 -8.96
N LYS A 49 28.36 -13.38 -7.98
CA LYS A 49 29.41 -12.38 -8.22
C LYS A 49 30.58 -12.98 -9.01
N ALA A 50 31.05 -14.17 -8.63
CA ALA A 50 32.12 -14.87 -9.34
C ALA A 50 31.71 -15.21 -10.78
N LYS A 51 30.45 -15.62 -11.01
CA LYS A 51 29.97 -15.92 -12.35
C LYS A 51 29.84 -14.66 -13.22
N LEU A 52 29.40 -13.54 -12.67
CA LEU A 52 29.36 -12.26 -13.40
C LEU A 52 30.77 -11.79 -13.78
N ALA A 53 31.75 -11.96 -12.90
CA ALA A 53 33.16 -11.66 -13.21
C ALA A 53 33.70 -12.57 -14.32
N SER A 54 33.39 -13.87 -14.28
CA SER A 54 33.74 -14.82 -15.34
C SER A 54 33.13 -14.45 -16.69
N VAL A 55 31.84 -14.06 -16.72
CA VAL A 55 31.16 -13.63 -17.96
C VAL A 55 31.84 -12.39 -18.52
N ALA A 56 32.12 -11.40 -17.67
CA ALA A 56 32.82 -10.18 -18.05
C ALA A 56 34.16 -10.43 -18.76
N ALA A 57 34.90 -11.41 -18.25
CA ALA A 57 36.20 -11.79 -18.79
C ALA A 57 36.09 -12.57 -20.11
N SER A 58 34.95 -13.23 -20.38
CA SER A 58 34.72 -13.99 -21.61
C SER A 58 34.21 -13.14 -22.77
N VAL A 59 33.78 -11.90 -22.53
CA VAL A 59 33.35 -11.00 -23.60
C VAL A 59 34.57 -10.36 -24.26
N GLU A 60 34.76 -10.62 -25.55
CA GLU A 60 35.88 -10.10 -26.34
C GLU A 60 35.77 -8.58 -26.57
N ASN A 61 34.62 -8.11 -27.03
CA ASN A 61 34.38 -6.66 -27.20
C ASN A 61 33.93 -6.04 -25.87
N LYS A 62 34.79 -5.20 -25.29
CA LYS A 62 34.55 -4.52 -24.02
C LYS A 62 33.33 -3.61 -23.99
N GLU A 63 32.85 -3.13 -25.14
CA GLU A 63 31.60 -2.36 -25.21
C GLU A 63 30.36 -3.20 -24.82
N PHE A 64 30.41 -4.52 -25.03
CA PHE A 64 29.29 -5.42 -24.72
C PHE A 64 29.35 -6.03 -23.32
N GLU A 65 30.41 -5.76 -22.55
CA GLU A 65 30.61 -6.34 -21.23
C GLU A 65 29.45 -6.01 -20.26
N GLY A 66 28.99 -4.75 -20.29
CA GLY A 66 27.85 -4.30 -19.47
C GLY A 66 26.57 -5.05 -19.80
N GLY A 67 26.21 -5.12 -21.09
CA GLY A 67 25.01 -5.82 -21.55
C GLY A 67 25.04 -7.32 -21.21
N ALA A 68 26.19 -7.98 -21.38
CA ALA A 68 26.35 -9.38 -21.03
C ALA A 68 26.16 -9.64 -19.52
N LYS A 69 26.70 -8.77 -18.66
CA LYS A 69 26.49 -8.85 -17.21
C LYS A 69 25.02 -8.75 -16.84
N GLU A 70 24.30 -7.77 -17.40
CA GLU A 70 22.87 -7.59 -17.12
C GLU A 70 22.03 -8.77 -17.61
N MET A 71 22.31 -9.29 -18.80
CA MET A 71 21.67 -10.51 -19.30
C MET A 71 21.89 -11.70 -18.35
N PHE A 72 23.12 -11.90 -17.86
CA PHE A 72 23.40 -13.00 -16.94
C PHE A 72 22.78 -12.80 -15.55
N LYS A 73 22.63 -11.56 -15.06
CA LYS A 73 21.85 -11.28 -13.85
C LYS A 73 20.40 -11.71 -14.02
N LEU A 74 19.77 -11.39 -15.16
CA LEU A 74 18.40 -11.83 -15.47
C LEU A 74 18.30 -13.35 -15.53
N LEU A 75 19.25 -14.02 -16.19
CA LEU A 75 19.29 -15.50 -16.25
C LEU A 75 19.45 -16.14 -14.87
N MET A 76 20.27 -15.56 -13.98
CA MET A 76 20.41 -16.04 -12.60
C MET A 76 19.10 -15.85 -11.82
N SER A 77 18.47 -14.68 -11.93
CA SER A 77 17.17 -14.40 -11.32
C SER A 77 16.09 -15.38 -11.77
N MET A 78 16.03 -15.70 -13.06
CA MET A 78 15.13 -16.75 -13.60
C MET A 78 15.45 -18.13 -13.04
N SER A 79 16.73 -18.47 -12.93
CA SER A 79 17.17 -19.75 -12.34
C SER A 79 16.78 -19.87 -10.88
N ARG A 80 16.90 -18.80 -10.08
CA ARG A 80 16.47 -18.77 -8.67
C ARG A 80 14.96 -18.95 -8.54
N LYS A 81 14.18 -18.28 -9.38
CA LYS A 81 12.71 -18.40 -9.38
C LYS A 81 12.23 -19.82 -9.66
N LEU A 82 12.83 -20.49 -10.65
CA LEU A 82 12.55 -21.91 -10.90
C LEU A 82 12.89 -22.77 -9.68
N GLN A 83 14.03 -22.53 -9.05
CA GLN A 83 14.42 -23.23 -7.82
C GLN A 83 13.41 -23.00 -6.69
N TYR A 84 12.98 -21.75 -6.45
CA TYR A 84 11.95 -21.44 -5.45
C TYR A 84 10.63 -22.14 -5.74
N LYS A 85 10.18 -22.15 -7.00
CA LYS A 85 8.98 -22.91 -7.40
C LYS A 85 9.10 -24.39 -7.05
N LYS A 86 10.25 -25.02 -7.34
CA LYS A 86 10.51 -26.43 -7.00
C LYS A 86 10.56 -26.68 -5.49
N LEU A 87 11.09 -25.73 -4.72
CA LEU A 87 11.07 -25.77 -3.26
C LEU A 87 9.65 -25.75 -2.71
N LEU A 88 8.79 -24.86 -3.23
CA LEU A 88 7.39 -24.81 -2.86
C LEU A 88 6.65 -26.12 -3.18
N GLU A 89 6.86 -26.68 -4.37
CA GLU A 89 6.28 -27.97 -4.80
C GLU A 89 6.68 -29.13 -3.85
N SER A 90 7.87 -29.07 -3.25
CA SER A 90 8.35 -30.06 -2.28
C SER A 90 7.81 -29.87 -0.85
N GLY A 91 6.95 -28.87 -0.63
CA GLY A 91 6.42 -28.52 0.69
C GLY A 91 7.34 -27.64 1.55
N ARG A 92 8.58 -27.39 1.10
CA ARG A 92 9.49 -26.41 1.71
C ARG A 92 9.08 -24.99 1.30
N HIS A 93 8.13 -24.44 2.05
CA HIS A 93 7.69 -23.07 1.89
C HIS A 93 7.83 -22.30 3.19
N ILE A 94 7.93 -20.98 3.07
CA ILE A 94 7.83 -20.10 4.23
C ILE A 94 6.41 -20.21 4.76
N ASN A 95 6.30 -20.58 6.03
CA ASN A 95 5.05 -20.44 6.74
C ASN A 95 4.78 -18.94 6.92
N ILE A 96 3.80 -18.41 6.20
CA ILE A 96 3.30 -17.06 6.39
C ILE A 96 2.24 -17.19 7.48
N PRO A 97 2.46 -16.65 8.69
CA PRO A 97 1.67 -16.96 9.88
C PRO A 97 0.30 -16.25 9.88
N PHE A 98 -0.41 -16.28 8.75
CA PHE A 98 -1.71 -15.66 8.54
C PHE A 98 -2.79 -16.73 8.47
N ILE A 99 -3.90 -16.51 9.15
CA ILE A 99 -5.02 -17.43 9.25
C ILE A 99 -6.15 -16.94 8.33
N PRO A 100 -6.64 -17.76 7.39
CA PRO A 100 -7.80 -17.39 6.58
C PRO A 100 -9.07 -17.37 7.45
N VAL A 101 -9.91 -16.37 7.24
CA VAL A 101 -11.23 -16.22 7.87
C VAL A 101 -12.30 -15.92 6.81
N GLY A 102 -13.55 -16.33 7.08
CA GLY A 102 -14.67 -16.09 6.16
C GLY A 102 -15.08 -14.62 6.09
N ASP A 103 -15.52 -14.06 7.22
CA ASP A 103 -15.85 -12.65 7.36
C ASP A 103 -15.29 -12.07 8.68
N ILE A 104 -14.74 -10.86 8.59
CA ILE A 104 -14.17 -10.11 9.72
C ILE A 104 -15.22 -9.28 10.47
N ARG A 105 -16.46 -9.25 9.96
CA ARG A 105 -17.58 -8.45 10.50
C ARG A 105 -18.43 -9.20 11.53
N GLU A 106 -18.18 -10.49 11.73
CA GLU A 106 -18.95 -11.31 12.66
C GLU A 106 -18.65 -10.92 14.12
N GLY A 107 -19.68 -10.91 14.98
CA GLY A 107 -19.50 -10.81 16.43
C GLY A 107 -19.51 -9.40 17.06
N SER A 108 -20.10 -8.40 16.40
CA SER A 108 -20.20 -7.01 16.90
C SER A 108 -18.83 -6.43 17.30
N PRO A 109 -17.92 -6.24 16.32
CA PRO A 109 -16.55 -5.83 16.60
C PRO A 109 -16.47 -4.41 17.17
N ARG A 110 -15.49 -4.20 18.07
CA ARG A 110 -15.13 -2.86 18.55
C ARG A 110 -14.19 -2.22 17.55
N VAL A 111 -14.62 -1.10 16.96
CA VAL A 111 -13.88 -0.45 15.89
C VAL A 111 -13.48 0.96 16.32
N VAL A 112 -12.17 1.22 16.30
CA VAL A 112 -11.61 2.53 16.62
C VAL A 112 -11.34 3.35 15.37
N PHE A 113 -11.61 4.65 15.41
CA PHE A 113 -11.22 5.58 14.37
C PHE A 113 -10.58 6.84 14.96
N GLN A 114 -9.70 7.48 14.19
CA GLN A 114 -9.12 8.76 14.59
C GLN A 114 -10.10 9.90 14.26
N GLY A 115 -10.29 10.79 15.24
CA GLY A 115 -11.07 12.01 15.12
C GLY A 115 -12.19 12.09 16.17
N ASP A 116 -13.21 12.89 15.83
CA ASP A 116 -14.45 13.03 16.57
C ASP A 116 -15.62 12.47 15.74
N GLU A 117 -16.78 12.32 16.39
CA GLU A 117 -18.02 11.96 15.70
C GLU A 117 -18.31 12.88 14.51
N GLY A 118 -18.77 12.31 13.39
CA GLY A 118 -18.93 13.01 12.12
C GLY A 118 -17.67 13.04 11.24
N ALA A 119 -16.52 12.54 11.71
CA ALA A 119 -15.33 12.43 10.87
C ALA A 119 -15.53 11.47 9.67
N TYR A 120 -14.79 11.69 8.59
CA TYR A 120 -14.80 10.79 7.43
C TYR A 120 -14.35 9.37 7.77
N SER A 121 -13.46 9.21 8.76
CA SER A 121 -13.06 7.88 9.26
C SER A 121 -14.23 7.13 9.90
N GLN A 122 -15.14 7.82 10.61
CA GLN A 122 -16.37 7.22 11.14
C GLN A 122 -17.32 6.82 10.01
N LEU A 123 -17.45 7.67 8.98
CA LEU A 123 -18.25 7.33 7.80
C LEU A 123 -17.70 6.09 7.08
N ALA A 124 -16.37 5.96 6.98
CA ALA A 124 -15.73 4.80 6.36
C ALA A 124 -15.97 3.53 7.18
N MET A 125 -15.86 3.65 8.50
CA MET A 125 -16.19 2.58 9.44
C MET A 125 -17.64 2.11 9.28
N LYS A 126 -18.62 3.03 9.28
CA LYS A 126 -20.03 2.68 9.11
C LYS A 126 -20.33 2.05 7.76
N LYS A 127 -19.74 2.54 6.67
CA LYS A 127 -19.89 1.91 5.34
C LYS A 127 -19.32 0.49 5.28
N PHE A 128 -18.24 0.23 6.03
CA PHE A 128 -17.57 -1.07 5.98
C PHE A 128 -18.21 -2.10 6.92
N PHE A 129 -18.52 -1.71 8.17
CA PHE A 129 -19.03 -2.61 9.21
C PHE A 129 -20.56 -2.56 9.41
N GLY A 130 -21.24 -1.54 8.86
CA GLY A 130 -22.65 -1.27 9.12
C GLY A 130 -22.85 -0.21 10.22
N ASP A 131 -24.11 0.17 10.45
CA ASP A 131 -24.47 1.24 11.39
C ASP A 131 -24.44 0.80 12.87
N ASP A 132 -24.64 -0.49 13.15
CA ASP A 132 -24.73 -1.05 14.51
C ASP A 132 -23.37 -1.50 15.10
N VAL A 133 -22.28 -0.89 14.64
CA VAL A 133 -20.92 -1.22 15.11
C VAL A 133 -20.58 -0.50 16.42
N ASP A 134 -19.88 -1.18 17.33
CA ASP A 134 -19.37 -0.57 18.56
C ASP A 134 -18.20 0.37 18.23
N SER A 135 -18.47 1.67 18.15
CA SER A 135 -17.54 2.66 17.65
C SER A 135 -16.82 3.41 18.77
N ILE A 136 -15.49 3.43 18.71
CA ILE A 136 -14.62 4.17 19.63
C ILE A 136 -13.89 5.24 18.82
N HIS A 137 -13.78 6.46 19.34
CA HIS A 137 -13.01 7.52 18.69
C HIS A 137 -11.83 7.95 19.57
N VAL A 138 -10.71 8.29 18.92
CA VAL A 138 -9.46 8.67 19.59
C VAL A 138 -8.82 9.89 18.92
N PRO A 139 -8.05 10.70 19.64
CA PRO A 139 -7.56 11.97 19.11
C PRO A 139 -6.49 11.82 18.03
N THR A 140 -5.68 10.75 18.05
CA THR A 140 -4.51 10.59 17.16
C THR A 140 -4.46 9.22 16.50
N PHE A 141 -3.78 9.11 15.35
CA PHE A 141 -3.59 7.81 14.67
C PHE A 141 -2.80 6.84 15.53
N ARG A 142 -1.80 7.33 16.25
CA ARG A 142 -1.03 6.54 17.22
C ARG A 142 -1.92 5.97 18.34
N ALA A 143 -2.86 6.75 18.87
CA ALA A 143 -3.80 6.26 19.88
C ALA A 143 -4.69 5.12 19.31
N ALA A 144 -5.08 5.20 18.04
CA ALA A 144 -5.80 4.11 17.38
C ALA A 144 -4.93 2.85 17.25
N MET A 145 -3.65 2.99 16.89
CA MET A 145 -2.70 1.88 16.84
C MET A 145 -2.50 1.22 18.22
N CYS A 146 -2.37 2.03 19.28
CA CYS A 146 -2.25 1.53 20.65
C CYS A 146 -3.51 0.79 21.10
N ALA A 147 -4.71 1.31 20.79
CA ALA A 147 -5.97 0.66 21.15
C ALA A 147 -6.08 -0.75 20.56
N ILE A 148 -5.55 -0.99 19.36
CA ILE A 148 -5.45 -2.32 18.76
C ILE A 148 -4.40 -3.18 19.46
N SER A 149 -3.21 -2.63 19.69
CA SER A 149 -2.11 -3.36 20.33
C SER A 149 -2.44 -3.79 21.76
N GLU A 150 -3.26 -3.03 22.48
CA GLU A 150 -3.69 -3.31 23.86
C GLU A 150 -4.94 -4.20 23.93
N GLY A 151 -5.60 -4.47 22.81
CA GLY A 151 -6.86 -5.24 22.76
C GLY A 151 -8.10 -4.45 23.22
N SER A 152 -7.98 -3.12 23.33
CA SER A 152 -9.07 -2.19 23.64
C SER A 152 -10.07 -2.04 22.48
N ALA A 153 -9.60 -2.27 21.25
CA ALA A 153 -10.40 -2.36 20.03
C ALA A 153 -9.94 -3.55 19.19
N ASP A 154 -10.84 -4.09 18.36
CA ASP A 154 -10.58 -5.25 17.52
C ASP A 154 -10.08 -4.83 16.13
N TYR A 155 -10.60 -3.69 15.62
CA TYR A 155 -10.21 -3.11 14.34
C TYR A 155 -10.03 -1.60 14.41
N ALA A 156 -9.17 -1.04 13.55
CA ALA A 156 -9.06 0.40 13.37
C ALA A 156 -9.25 0.82 11.91
N VAL A 157 -9.89 1.98 11.70
CA VAL A 157 -10.09 2.58 10.37
C VAL A 157 -9.20 3.80 10.21
N LEU A 158 -8.27 3.74 9.25
CA LEU A 158 -7.23 4.75 9.06
C LEU A 158 -7.17 5.23 7.60
N PRO A 159 -7.09 6.54 7.32
CA PRO A 159 -6.90 7.05 5.97
C PRO A 159 -5.46 6.82 5.51
N ILE A 160 -5.24 6.05 4.44
CA ILE A 160 -3.88 5.78 3.94
C ILE A 160 -3.50 6.69 2.77
N GLU A 161 -4.48 7.15 1.99
CA GLU A 161 -4.26 7.91 0.76
C GLU A 161 -5.48 8.74 0.38
N ASN A 162 -5.24 9.94 -0.14
CA ASN A 162 -6.24 10.81 -0.73
C ASN A 162 -5.87 11.11 -2.19
N SER A 163 -6.85 11.07 -3.10
CA SER A 163 -6.62 11.26 -4.54
C SER A 163 -6.11 12.66 -4.92
N THR A 164 -6.30 13.66 -4.05
CA THR A 164 -5.89 15.05 -4.29
C THR A 164 -4.61 15.41 -3.51
N ALA A 165 -4.47 14.92 -2.28
CA ALA A 165 -3.36 15.27 -1.38
C ALA A 165 -2.24 14.21 -1.31
N GLY A 166 -2.42 13.05 -1.93
CA GLY A 166 -1.47 11.96 -1.91
C GLY A 166 -1.54 11.11 -0.64
N ILE A 167 -0.42 10.52 -0.26
CA ILE A 167 -0.33 9.59 0.86
C ILE A 167 -0.49 10.29 2.23
N VAL A 168 -1.02 9.57 3.20
CA VAL A 168 -0.96 9.97 4.62
C VAL A 168 0.29 9.34 5.22
N SER A 169 1.41 10.07 5.17
CA SER A 169 2.74 9.54 5.51
C SER A 169 2.82 8.92 6.91
N GLU A 170 2.17 9.52 7.90
CA GLU A 170 2.16 9.05 9.28
C GLU A 170 1.60 7.61 9.39
N ILE A 171 0.63 7.24 8.57
CA ILE A 171 0.07 5.88 8.58
C ILE A 171 1.07 4.85 8.09
N TYR A 172 1.89 5.18 7.08
CA TYR A 172 2.95 4.27 6.61
C TYR A 172 4.00 4.04 7.69
N ASP A 173 4.39 5.09 8.39
CA ASP A 173 5.39 5.02 9.45
C ASP A 173 4.84 4.21 10.64
N LEU A 174 3.58 4.44 11.03
CA LEU A 174 2.89 3.68 12.08
C LEU A 174 2.67 2.20 11.70
N LEU A 175 2.31 1.91 10.45
CA LEU A 175 2.23 0.53 9.95
C LEU A 175 3.59 -0.15 10.08
N ALA A 176 4.68 0.57 9.83
CA ALA A 176 6.02 0.03 9.99
C ALA A 176 6.42 -0.22 11.45
N GLU A 177 5.95 0.63 12.37
CA GLU A 177 6.28 0.59 13.80
C GLU A 177 5.46 -0.47 14.57
N TYR A 178 4.16 -0.57 14.32
CA TYR A 178 3.25 -1.49 15.03
C TYR A 178 3.04 -2.81 14.28
N GLU A 179 2.84 -3.91 15.01
CA GLU A 179 2.49 -5.22 14.44
C GLU A 179 0.99 -5.35 14.15
N ASN A 180 0.48 -4.44 13.30
CA ASN A 180 -0.90 -4.46 12.84
C ASN A 180 -0.98 -4.91 11.37
N TYR A 181 -2.11 -5.50 11.00
CA TYR A 181 -2.35 -6.11 9.70
C TYR A 181 -3.63 -5.59 9.04
N ILE A 182 -3.54 -5.27 7.75
CA ILE A 182 -4.65 -4.79 6.92
C ILE A 182 -5.52 -5.98 6.52
N VAL A 183 -6.82 -5.86 6.80
CA VAL A 183 -7.85 -6.89 6.55
C VAL A 183 -8.99 -6.39 5.68
N GLY A 184 -8.97 -5.10 5.32
CA GLY A 184 -9.96 -4.50 4.44
C GLY A 184 -9.51 -3.13 3.95
N GLU A 185 -10.19 -2.65 2.91
CA GLU A 185 -10.13 -1.25 2.48
C GLU A 185 -11.53 -0.70 2.21
N GLN A 186 -11.68 0.61 2.35
CA GLN A 186 -12.90 1.34 2.01
C GLN A 186 -12.52 2.65 1.32
N VAL A 187 -12.97 2.82 0.07
CA VAL A 187 -12.82 4.10 -0.64
C VAL A 187 -14.07 4.93 -0.43
N LEU A 188 -13.90 6.19 -0.03
CA LEU A 188 -14.98 7.15 0.10
C LEU A 188 -14.74 8.35 -0.80
N LYS A 189 -15.76 8.73 -1.58
CA LYS A 189 -15.84 10.06 -2.18
C LYS A 189 -15.96 11.09 -1.05
N ILE A 190 -15.09 12.08 -1.08
CA ILE A 190 -15.09 13.20 -0.12
C ILE A 190 -15.89 14.32 -0.74
N GLU A 191 -17.00 14.64 -0.09
CA GLU A 191 -17.89 15.72 -0.47
C GLU A 191 -18.08 16.63 0.73
N HIS A 192 -17.47 17.81 0.65
CA HIS A 192 -17.56 18.81 1.69
C HIS A 192 -18.90 19.52 1.58
N CYS A 193 -19.57 19.69 2.72
CA CYS A 193 -20.81 20.43 2.85
C CYS A 193 -20.55 21.70 3.66
N LEU A 194 -21.09 22.83 3.20
CA LEU A 194 -21.24 24.02 4.02
C LEU A 194 -22.46 23.82 4.92
N MET A 195 -22.27 23.93 6.23
CA MET A 195 -23.34 23.72 7.21
C MET A 195 -23.38 24.84 8.24
N GLY A 196 -24.59 25.22 8.63
CA GLY A 196 -24.86 26.24 9.64
C GLY A 196 -25.85 25.74 10.68
N VAL A 197 -26.06 26.53 11.73
CA VAL A 197 -27.09 26.22 12.74
C VAL A 197 -28.49 26.25 12.11
N LYS A 198 -29.46 25.58 12.75
CA LYS A 198 -30.81 25.46 12.20
C LYS A 198 -31.43 26.81 11.83
N GLY A 199 -31.89 26.93 10.59
CA GLY A 199 -32.48 28.15 10.05
C GLY A 199 -31.51 29.31 9.84
N ALA A 200 -30.20 29.05 9.74
CA ALA A 200 -29.23 29.95 9.12
C ALA A 200 -29.39 29.94 7.59
N LYS A 201 -29.07 31.04 6.93
CA LYS A 201 -28.99 31.16 5.47
C LYS A 201 -27.58 31.54 5.04
N ILE A 202 -27.23 31.30 3.78
CA ILE A 202 -25.94 31.70 3.19
C ILE A 202 -25.66 33.20 3.41
N GLU A 203 -26.70 34.02 3.29
CA GLU A 203 -26.65 35.49 3.50
C GLU A 203 -26.26 35.89 4.94
N ASP A 204 -26.49 35.03 5.93
CA ASP A 204 -26.16 35.30 7.32
C ASP A 204 -24.66 35.09 7.62
N ILE A 205 -23.99 34.26 6.81
CA ILE A 205 -22.65 33.75 7.08
C ILE A 205 -21.60 34.85 6.94
N LYS A 206 -20.70 34.92 7.92
CA LYS A 206 -19.54 35.83 7.97
C LYS A 206 -18.24 35.10 8.25
N THR A 207 -18.30 33.96 8.93
CA THR A 207 -17.11 33.18 9.32
C THR A 207 -17.31 31.70 9.01
N VAL A 208 -16.31 31.08 8.40
CA VAL A 208 -16.29 29.65 8.06
C VAL A 208 -15.14 28.95 8.79
N PHE A 209 -15.45 27.84 9.47
CA PHE A 209 -14.49 26.99 10.16
C PHE A 209 -14.28 25.67 9.41
N SER A 210 -13.02 25.22 9.26
CA SER A 210 -12.72 23.86 8.78
C SER A 210 -11.25 23.49 8.98
N HIS A 211 -10.86 22.26 8.65
CA HIS A 211 -9.44 21.88 8.56
C HIS A 211 -8.73 22.66 7.43
N PRO A 212 -7.44 23.05 7.58
CA PRO A 212 -6.70 23.77 6.54
C PRO A 212 -6.80 23.17 5.14
N GLN A 213 -6.74 21.84 5.04
CA GLN A 213 -6.85 21.14 3.77
C GLN A 213 -8.26 21.23 3.16
N SER A 214 -9.30 21.22 3.99
CA SER A 214 -10.69 21.36 3.53
C SER A 214 -10.99 22.78 3.07
N LEU A 215 -10.44 23.80 3.76
CA LEU A 215 -10.49 25.20 3.32
C LEU A 215 -9.79 25.36 1.96
N MET A 216 -8.58 24.84 1.82
CA MET A 216 -7.82 24.87 0.56
C MET A 216 -8.59 24.17 -0.58
N GLN A 217 -9.19 23.01 -0.31
CA GLN A 217 -9.99 22.29 -1.31
C GLN A 217 -11.28 23.05 -1.70
N SER A 218 -11.80 23.89 -0.81
CA SER A 218 -13.01 24.69 -1.03
C SER A 218 -12.70 26.14 -1.40
N ALA A 219 -11.44 26.47 -1.68
CA ALA A 219 -10.98 27.85 -1.89
C ALA A 219 -11.78 28.56 -2.99
N ARG A 220 -12.02 27.91 -4.14
CA ARG A 220 -12.79 28.51 -5.24
C ARG A 220 -14.19 28.95 -4.82
N TYR A 221 -14.88 28.13 -4.03
CA TYR A 221 -16.21 28.45 -3.51
C TYR A 221 -16.15 29.55 -2.44
N LEU A 222 -15.12 29.50 -1.58
CA LEU A 222 -14.92 30.49 -0.53
C LEU A 222 -14.49 31.86 -1.08
N ASP A 223 -13.77 31.90 -2.20
CA ASP A 223 -13.30 33.14 -2.84
C ASP A 223 -14.45 33.97 -3.45
N ASP A 224 -15.59 33.33 -3.74
CA ASP A 224 -16.81 34.00 -4.22
C ASP A 224 -17.55 34.75 -3.08
N HIS A 225 -17.08 34.61 -1.83
CA HIS A 225 -17.72 35.16 -0.63
C HIS A 225 -16.73 35.95 0.23
N ASP A 226 -17.18 37.07 0.83
CA ASP A 226 -16.37 37.85 1.79
C ASP A 226 -16.46 37.27 3.20
N TRP A 227 -16.09 35.99 3.34
CA TRP A 227 -16.14 35.25 4.61
C TRP A 227 -14.77 35.12 5.25
N LYS A 228 -14.71 35.31 6.57
CA LYS A 228 -13.51 35.03 7.35
C LYS A 228 -13.31 33.53 7.49
N GLN A 229 -12.18 33.01 7.04
CA GLN A 229 -11.84 31.59 7.13
C GLN A 229 -10.98 31.33 8.37
N ILE A 230 -11.38 30.37 9.22
CA ILE A 230 -10.65 30.01 10.43
C ILE A 230 -10.33 28.51 10.43
N SER A 231 -9.03 28.22 10.49
CA SER A 231 -8.50 26.85 10.55
C SER A 231 -8.76 26.19 11.90
N MET A 232 -9.24 24.95 11.87
CA MET A 232 -9.48 24.08 13.01
C MET A 232 -8.69 22.76 12.88
N PRO A 233 -8.42 22.03 13.97
CA PRO A 233 -7.66 20.77 13.92
C PRO A 233 -8.30 19.67 13.08
N ASN A 234 -9.63 19.62 12.97
CA ASN A 234 -10.33 18.71 12.06
C ASN A 234 -11.71 19.28 11.65
N ASN A 235 -12.35 18.65 10.67
CA ASN A 235 -13.67 19.06 10.16
C ASN A 235 -14.81 18.84 11.18
N ALA A 236 -14.78 17.74 11.93
CA ALA A 236 -15.82 17.41 12.91
C ALA A 236 -15.86 18.42 14.08
N PHE A 237 -14.70 18.88 14.55
CA PHE A 237 -14.52 19.93 15.55
C PHE A 237 -15.08 21.26 15.05
N ALA A 238 -14.91 21.57 13.76
CA ALA A 238 -15.51 22.76 13.17
C ALA A 238 -17.04 22.71 13.22
N ALA A 239 -17.65 21.56 12.86
CA ALA A 239 -19.09 21.36 12.97
C ALA A 239 -19.58 21.41 14.44
N ASN A 240 -18.89 20.71 15.34
CA ASN A 240 -19.18 20.74 16.78
C ASN A 240 -19.14 22.17 17.35
N LYS A 241 -18.14 22.97 16.95
CA LYS A 241 -18.02 24.37 17.35
C LYS A 241 -19.23 25.19 16.90
N VAL A 242 -19.60 25.13 15.62
CA VAL A 242 -20.73 25.89 15.09
C VAL A 242 -22.04 25.49 15.78
N SER A 243 -22.22 24.18 16.05
CA SER A 243 -23.38 23.68 16.80
C SER A 243 -23.42 24.21 18.23
N LYS A 244 -22.29 24.23 18.95
CA LYS A 244 -22.20 24.74 20.32
C LYS A 244 -22.36 26.25 20.43
N ASP A 245 -21.80 27.01 19.49
CA ASP A 245 -21.85 28.46 19.50
C ASP A 245 -23.28 28.98 19.20
N GLY A 246 -24.07 28.25 18.41
CA GLY A 246 -25.46 28.63 18.11
C GLY A 246 -25.61 29.89 17.25
N ASP A 247 -24.51 30.39 16.68
CA ASP A 247 -24.42 31.65 15.96
C ASP A 247 -24.72 31.46 14.47
N LYS A 248 -25.78 32.13 13.97
CA LYS A 248 -26.18 32.08 12.56
C LYS A 248 -25.15 32.67 11.60
N SER A 249 -24.23 33.49 12.09
CA SER A 249 -23.17 34.06 11.26
C SER A 249 -21.96 33.14 11.06
N GLN A 250 -21.99 31.96 11.68
CA GLN A 250 -20.95 30.97 11.58
C GLN A 250 -21.40 29.76 10.75
N ALA A 251 -20.49 29.27 9.92
CA ALA A 251 -20.65 28.02 9.20
C ALA A 251 -19.41 27.13 9.36
N ALA A 252 -19.60 25.84 9.14
CA ALA A 252 -18.51 24.86 9.09
C ALA A 252 -18.48 24.21 7.72
N ILE A 253 -17.29 23.81 7.27
CA ILE A 253 -17.13 22.88 6.15
C ILE A 253 -16.77 21.52 6.73
N ALA A 254 -17.65 20.54 6.58
CA ALA A 254 -17.45 19.19 7.09
C ALA A 254 -18.22 18.14 6.26
N SER A 255 -18.22 16.88 6.73
CA SER A 255 -18.95 15.79 6.10
C SER A 255 -20.46 15.93 6.34
N GLU A 256 -21.29 15.36 5.45
CA GLU A 256 -22.74 15.26 5.66
C GLU A 256 -23.09 14.54 6.99
N LEU A 257 -22.28 13.56 7.39
CA LEU A 257 -22.46 12.84 8.66
C LEU A 257 -22.33 13.80 9.85
N ALA A 258 -21.37 14.74 9.81
CA ALA A 258 -21.18 15.71 10.88
C ALA A 258 -22.41 16.63 11.05
N ALA A 259 -23.08 17.02 9.95
CA ALA A 259 -24.30 17.80 10.03
C ALA A 259 -25.41 17.05 10.78
N SER A 260 -25.56 15.75 10.48
CA SER A 260 -26.55 14.89 11.16
C SER A 260 -26.23 14.67 12.64
N VAL A 261 -24.96 14.42 12.97
CA VAL A 261 -24.49 14.21 14.36
C VAL A 261 -24.69 15.45 15.21
N TYR A 262 -24.35 16.63 14.69
CA TYR A 262 -24.39 17.89 15.45
C TYR A 262 -25.68 18.71 15.23
N GLY A 263 -26.67 18.16 14.51
CA GLY A 263 -27.97 18.78 14.29
C GLY A 263 -27.91 20.08 13.49
N LEU A 264 -26.97 20.20 12.56
CA LEU A 264 -26.77 21.36 11.69
C LEU A 264 -27.54 21.22 10.36
N ASP A 265 -27.94 22.35 9.79
CA ASP A 265 -28.54 22.39 8.46
C ASP A 265 -27.46 22.50 7.39
N ILE A 266 -27.55 21.68 6.35
CA ILE A 266 -26.68 21.79 5.18
C ILE A 266 -27.17 22.95 4.32
N LEU A 267 -26.35 23.99 4.21
CA LEU A 267 -26.62 25.17 3.38
C LEU A 267 -26.30 24.87 1.92
N GLU A 268 -25.18 24.19 1.68
CA GLU A 268 -24.75 23.83 0.33
C GLU A 268 -23.90 22.54 0.34
N LYS A 269 -24.09 21.69 -0.66
CA LYS A 269 -23.35 20.43 -0.85
C LYS A 269 -22.30 20.59 -1.94
N GLY A 270 -21.19 19.88 -1.82
CA GLY A 270 -20.18 19.81 -2.88
C GLY A 270 -19.35 21.09 -3.03
N VAL A 271 -19.03 21.78 -1.92
CA VAL A 271 -18.27 23.04 -1.95
C VAL A 271 -16.77 22.85 -2.26
N ASN A 272 -16.31 21.60 -2.42
CA ASN A 272 -14.94 21.28 -2.80
C ASN A 272 -14.72 21.31 -4.32
N SER A 273 -13.58 21.85 -4.73
CA SER A 273 -13.23 22.12 -6.13
C SER A 273 -13.02 20.87 -7.01
N ALA A 274 -12.68 19.73 -6.40
CA ALA A 274 -12.36 18.50 -7.12
C ALA A 274 -13.52 17.49 -7.03
N GLU A 275 -14.18 17.24 -8.16
CA GLU A 275 -15.30 16.29 -8.26
C GLU A 275 -14.88 14.83 -7.95
N ASN A 276 -13.60 14.51 -8.19
CA ASN A 276 -13.03 13.18 -7.98
C ASN A 276 -12.17 13.07 -6.69
N ASN A 277 -12.43 13.90 -5.68
CA ASN A 277 -11.77 13.77 -4.38
C ASN A 277 -12.24 12.50 -3.68
N SER A 278 -11.34 11.56 -3.44
CA SER A 278 -11.63 10.31 -2.74
C SER A 278 -10.51 9.98 -1.78
N THR A 279 -10.87 9.44 -0.62
CA THR A 279 -9.91 8.95 0.36
C THR A 279 -10.05 7.44 0.48
N ARG A 280 -8.92 6.74 0.37
CA ARG A 280 -8.79 5.31 0.64
C ARG A 280 -8.49 5.13 2.13
N PHE A 281 -9.37 4.41 2.80
CA PHE A 281 -9.20 3.98 4.18
C PHE A 281 -8.80 2.51 4.20
N ILE A 282 -7.95 2.15 5.15
CA ILE A 282 -7.61 0.77 5.47
C ILE A 282 -8.27 0.37 6.79
N ILE A 283 -8.64 -0.90 6.88
CA ILE A 283 -9.12 -1.54 8.09
C ILE A 283 -7.99 -2.43 8.58
N ILE A 284 -7.52 -2.18 9.80
CA ILE A 284 -6.42 -2.94 10.41
C ILE A 284 -6.86 -3.69 11.67
N THR A 285 -6.14 -4.75 12.02
CA THR A 285 -6.30 -5.50 13.27
C THR A 285 -4.94 -5.94 13.81
N GLY A 286 -4.86 -6.31 15.09
CA GLY A 286 -3.67 -6.90 15.70
C GLY A 286 -3.51 -8.40 15.40
N GLN A 287 -4.52 -9.02 14.78
CA GLN A 287 -4.49 -10.44 14.44
C GLN A 287 -3.92 -10.68 13.03
N LYS A 288 -3.10 -11.71 12.87
CA LYS A 288 -2.62 -12.15 11.56
C LYS A 288 -3.70 -12.96 10.85
N VAL A 289 -4.76 -12.28 10.42
CA VAL A 289 -5.87 -12.88 9.67
C VAL A 289 -6.00 -12.24 8.31
N TYR A 290 -6.63 -12.94 7.38
CA TYR A 290 -7.00 -12.41 6.06
C TYR A 290 -8.28 -13.07 5.58
N ARG A 291 -9.03 -12.37 4.72
CA ARG A 291 -10.25 -12.93 4.15
C ARG A 291 -9.92 -13.97 3.09
N GLU A 292 -10.64 -15.09 3.05
CA GLU A 292 -10.40 -16.13 2.05
C GLU A 292 -10.48 -15.62 0.61
N ASN A 293 -11.40 -14.68 0.35
CA ASN A 293 -11.60 -14.05 -0.96
C ASN A 293 -10.78 -12.76 -1.16
N ALA A 294 -9.79 -12.50 -0.31
CA ALA A 294 -8.93 -11.33 -0.43
C ALA A 294 -8.18 -11.32 -1.78
N GLY A 295 -8.14 -10.16 -2.42
CA GLY A 295 -7.60 -9.98 -3.77
C GLY A 295 -6.36 -9.09 -3.82
N LYS A 296 -6.02 -8.43 -2.72
CA LYS A 296 -4.90 -7.48 -2.64
C LYS A 296 -3.98 -7.82 -1.48
N ILE A 297 -2.68 -7.70 -1.68
CA ILE A 297 -1.67 -7.87 -0.65
C ILE A 297 -0.85 -6.60 -0.54
N SER A 298 -0.66 -6.13 0.68
CA SER A 298 0.29 -5.06 0.99
C SER A 298 1.51 -5.64 1.70
N ILE A 299 2.69 -5.20 1.29
CA ILE A 299 3.96 -5.54 1.93
C ILE A 299 4.78 -4.28 2.20
N CYS A 300 5.71 -4.38 3.14
CA CYS A 300 6.83 -3.46 3.22
C CYS A 300 8.15 -4.22 3.21
N PHE A 301 9.14 -3.67 2.50
CA PHE A 301 10.46 -4.28 2.40
C PHE A 301 11.57 -3.24 2.32
N GLU A 302 12.78 -3.64 2.71
CA GLU A 302 13.98 -2.81 2.64
C GLU A 302 15.01 -3.48 1.74
N VAL A 303 15.71 -2.67 0.95
CA VAL A 303 16.75 -3.14 0.04
C VAL A 303 18.09 -2.50 0.39
N THR A 304 19.18 -3.11 -0.07
CA THR A 304 20.50 -2.46 -0.10
C THR A 304 20.46 -1.22 -0.98
N HIS A 305 21.17 -0.17 -0.58
CA HIS A 305 21.31 1.05 -1.40
C HIS A 305 22.38 0.85 -2.48
N GLU A 306 22.13 -0.09 -3.39
CA GLU A 306 23.02 -0.46 -4.50
C GLU A 306 22.24 -0.50 -5.81
N SER A 307 22.92 -0.21 -6.92
CA SER A 307 22.32 -0.23 -8.26
C SER A 307 21.65 -1.58 -8.57
N GLY A 308 20.40 -1.54 -9.02
CA GLY A 308 19.60 -2.71 -9.38
C GLY A 308 18.91 -3.42 -8.20
N SER A 309 19.11 -3.00 -6.95
CA SER A 309 18.53 -3.70 -5.78
C SER A 309 17.00 -3.70 -5.81
N LEU A 310 16.37 -2.54 -6.05
CA LEU A 310 14.91 -2.45 -6.18
C LEU A 310 14.41 -3.22 -7.42
N TYR A 311 15.10 -3.09 -8.55
CA TYR A 311 14.75 -3.79 -9.79
C TYR A 311 14.72 -5.32 -9.61
N ASN A 312 15.72 -5.89 -8.94
CA ASN A 312 15.78 -7.33 -8.65
C ASN A 312 14.59 -7.77 -7.79
N CYS A 313 14.24 -6.99 -6.76
CA CYS A 313 13.09 -7.24 -5.90
C CYS A 313 11.76 -7.19 -6.68
N LEU A 314 11.57 -6.15 -7.50
CA LEU A 314 10.37 -6.01 -8.35
C LEU A 314 10.29 -7.12 -9.41
N GLY A 315 11.44 -7.66 -9.83
CA GLY A 315 11.53 -8.82 -10.67
C GLY A 315 10.81 -10.05 -10.08
N HIS A 316 10.58 -10.18 -8.78
CA HIS A 316 9.79 -11.32 -8.26
C HIS A 316 8.31 -11.26 -8.65
N PHE A 317 7.75 -10.07 -8.86
CA PHE A 317 6.33 -9.92 -9.24
C PHE A 317 6.11 -10.22 -10.73
N ILE A 318 6.92 -9.61 -11.60
CA ILE A 318 6.81 -9.77 -13.06
C ILE A 318 6.82 -11.25 -13.47
N PHE A 319 7.74 -12.03 -12.90
CA PHE A 319 7.93 -13.43 -13.31
C PHE A 319 6.91 -14.39 -12.71
N ASN A 320 6.22 -13.98 -11.63
CA ASN A 320 5.10 -14.72 -11.07
C ASN A 320 3.75 -14.24 -11.63
N GLY A 321 3.75 -13.33 -12.61
CA GLY A 321 2.54 -12.78 -13.22
C GLY A 321 1.71 -11.94 -12.25
N LEU A 322 2.33 -11.36 -11.23
CA LEU A 322 1.66 -10.55 -10.21
C LEU A 322 1.66 -9.08 -10.63
N ASN A 323 0.48 -8.47 -10.60
CA ASN A 323 0.29 -7.07 -10.97
C ASN A 323 0.51 -6.16 -9.75
N ILE A 324 1.43 -5.20 -9.86
CA ILE A 324 1.69 -4.21 -8.80
C ILE A 324 0.73 -3.03 -9.01
N THR A 325 -0.09 -2.75 -8.02
CA THR A 325 -1.07 -1.65 -8.08
C THR A 325 -0.56 -0.36 -7.44
N LYS A 326 0.42 -0.46 -6.53
CA LYS A 326 1.02 0.70 -5.86
C LYS A 326 2.44 0.41 -5.42
N ILE A 327 3.31 1.42 -5.51
CA ILE A 327 4.62 1.42 -4.89
C ILE A 327 4.92 2.81 -4.33
N GLU A 328 5.39 2.86 -3.09
CA GLU A 328 5.74 4.09 -2.38
C GLU A 328 7.06 3.90 -1.64
N SER A 329 7.89 4.94 -1.57
CA SER A 329 9.16 4.88 -0.84
C SER A 329 9.16 5.85 0.33
N ARG A 330 9.68 5.39 1.47
CA ARG A 330 9.78 6.18 2.71
C ARG A 330 11.22 6.13 3.21
N PRO A 331 11.83 7.27 3.58
CA PRO A 331 13.15 7.26 4.20
C PRO A 331 13.08 6.55 5.55
N ILE A 332 14.13 5.79 5.89
CA ILE A 332 14.22 5.09 7.17
C ILE A 332 14.82 6.04 8.21
N GLU A 333 14.10 6.28 9.29
CA GLU A 333 14.60 7.13 10.38
C GLU A 333 15.91 6.56 10.96
N GLY A 334 16.90 7.43 11.14
CA GLY A 334 18.24 7.05 11.63
C GLY A 334 19.16 6.37 10.61
N ARG A 335 18.72 6.11 9.37
CA ARG A 335 19.56 5.55 8.29
C ARG A 335 19.57 6.47 7.07
N THR A 336 20.64 7.25 6.93
CA THR A 336 20.75 8.24 5.85
C THR A 336 20.74 7.56 4.47
N TRP A 337 19.84 7.98 3.59
CA TRP A 337 19.69 7.49 2.21
C TRP A 337 19.25 6.03 2.08
N GLU A 338 18.80 5.38 3.16
CA GLU A 338 18.12 4.09 3.08
C GLU A 338 16.61 4.29 3.08
N TYR A 339 15.93 3.47 2.27
CA TYR A 339 14.50 3.59 2.04
C TYR A 339 13.79 2.27 2.31
N ARG A 340 12.59 2.38 2.88
CA ARG A 340 11.61 1.32 2.99
C ARG A 340 10.57 1.50 1.89
N PHE A 341 10.26 0.42 1.19
CA PHE A 341 9.27 0.41 0.12
C PHE A 341 8.00 -0.23 0.63
N PHE A 342 6.87 0.42 0.34
CA PHE A 342 5.53 -0.10 0.55
C PHE A 342 4.93 -0.43 -0.80
N LEU A 343 4.37 -1.62 -0.94
CA LEU A 343 3.93 -2.13 -2.23
C LEU A 343 2.61 -2.87 -2.07
N ASP A 344 1.63 -2.49 -2.88
CA ASP A 344 0.35 -3.19 -3.02
C ASP A 344 0.36 -3.94 -4.35
N PHE A 345 -0.09 -5.19 -4.35
CA PHE A 345 -0.20 -6.02 -5.55
C PHE A 345 -1.40 -6.95 -5.49
N ASP A 346 -1.88 -7.37 -6.66
CA ASP A 346 -3.00 -8.29 -6.78
C ASP A 346 -2.58 -9.73 -6.45
N GLY A 347 -3.35 -10.41 -5.60
CA GLY A 347 -3.14 -11.81 -5.25
C GLY A 347 -3.67 -12.20 -3.87
N ASN A 348 -3.60 -13.50 -3.57
CA ASN A 348 -3.98 -14.07 -2.29
C ASN A 348 -2.81 -14.85 -1.66
N LEU A 349 -2.69 -14.84 -0.33
CA LEU A 349 -1.61 -15.54 0.39
C LEU A 349 -1.68 -17.08 0.23
N SER A 350 -2.84 -17.61 -0.18
CA SER A 350 -2.99 -19.02 -0.55
C SER A 350 -2.39 -19.35 -1.91
N ASP A 351 -2.16 -18.37 -2.79
CA ASP A 351 -1.70 -18.59 -4.16
C ASP A 351 -0.23 -19.03 -4.22
N PRO A 352 0.10 -20.08 -4.99
CA PRO A 352 1.50 -20.52 -5.15
C PRO A 352 2.42 -19.46 -5.76
N SER A 353 1.92 -18.64 -6.69
CA SER A 353 2.68 -17.54 -7.32
C SER A 353 3.07 -16.46 -6.32
N VAL A 354 2.16 -16.08 -5.44
CA VAL A 354 2.38 -15.14 -4.33
C VAL A 354 3.42 -15.69 -3.36
N ARG A 355 3.25 -16.95 -2.91
CA ARG A 355 4.21 -17.60 -2.01
C ARG A 355 5.60 -17.67 -2.61
N CYS A 356 5.71 -17.89 -3.92
CA CYS A 356 6.97 -17.89 -4.66
C CYS A 356 7.62 -16.50 -4.66
N ALA A 357 6.84 -15.47 -4.99
CA ALA A 357 7.32 -14.09 -5.00
C ALA A 357 7.80 -13.64 -3.62
N LEU A 358 7.01 -13.89 -2.57
CA LEU A 358 7.37 -13.53 -1.19
C LEU A 358 8.59 -14.30 -0.68
N THR A 359 8.74 -15.57 -1.08
CA THR A 359 9.93 -16.37 -0.74
C THR A 359 11.19 -15.79 -1.39
N GLY A 360 11.14 -15.52 -2.69
CA GLY A 360 12.28 -14.93 -3.40
C GLY A 360 12.63 -13.54 -2.87
N LEU A 361 11.62 -12.74 -2.55
CA LEU A 361 11.82 -11.39 -1.99
C LEU A 361 12.46 -11.44 -0.60
N ARG A 362 12.07 -12.39 0.26
CA ARG A 362 12.64 -12.52 1.62
C ARG A 362 14.13 -12.87 1.61
N GLU A 363 14.58 -13.66 0.63
CA GLU A 363 15.97 -14.07 0.48
C GLU A 363 16.86 -12.91 -0.05
N GLU A 364 16.28 -11.99 -0.83
CA GLU A 364 17.01 -10.90 -1.47
C GLU A 364 16.92 -9.57 -0.70
N ALA A 365 15.80 -9.30 -0.04
CA ALA A 365 15.58 -8.09 0.75
C ALA A 365 16.30 -8.16 2.11
N LYS A 366 16.67 -6.99 2.65
CA LYS A 366 17.19 -6.89 4.03
C LYS A 366 16.09 -7.13 5.07
N TYR A 367 14.87 -6.76 4.72
CA TYR A 367 13.69 -6.84 5.55
C TYR A 367 12.47 -7.03 4.66
N LEU A 368 11.53 -7.86 5.09
CA LEU A 368 10.23 -8.05 4.44
C LEU A 368 9.19 -8.30 5.52
N ARG A 369 8.08 -7.58 5.43
CA ARG A 369 6.88 -7.82 6.24
C ARG A 369 5.65 -7.78 5.34
N VAL A 370 4.77 -8.76 5.54
CA VAL A 370 3.42 -8.71 4.99
C VAL A 370 2.60 -7.82 5.89
N LEU A 371 2.05 -6.75 5.31
CA LEU A 371 1.19 -5.79 6.01
C LEU A 371 -0.27 -6.23 5.98
N GLY A 372 -0.69 -7.11 5.07
CA GLY A 372 -2.05 -7.64 5.06
C GLY A 372 -2.41 -8.30 3.74
N ASN A 373 -3.51 -9.05 3.74
CA ASN A 373 -4.17 -9.54 2.53
C ASN A 373 -5.68 -9.31 2.69
N TYR A 374 -6.28 -8.56 1.77
CA TYR A 374 -7.64 -8.05 1.93
C TYR A 374 -8.40 -7.86 0.61
#